data_AF-A0AAN0KIR9-F1
#
_entry.id   AF-A0AAN0KIR9-F1
#
_cell.length_a   1.000
_cell.length_b   1.000
_cell.length_c   1.000
_cell.angle_alpha   90.00
_cell.angle_beta   90.00
_cell.angle_gamma   90.00
#
_symmetry.space_group_name_H-M   'P 1'
#
loop_
_entity.id
_entity.type
_entity.pdbx_description
1 polymer ?
#
loop_
_entity_poly.entity_id
_entity_poly.type
_entity_poly.pdbx_seq_one_letter_code
_entity_poly.pdbx_strand_id
1 'polypeptide(L)' 'MVIPLIESHHLSEKVNKTLFPQICIDGEDYRLMTTELSCIPVEVIGETIADLGKYADEIKDAINLMFWGI' A
#
# COMPACT_ATOMS: atom_id res chain seq x y z
N MET A 1 -4.63 -2.89 11.74
CA MET A 1 -4.41 -1.68 10.91
C MET A 1 -4.05 -2.14 9.53
N VAL A 2 -4.60 -1.50 8.51
CA VAL A 2 -4.42 -1.88 7.10
C VAL A 2 -4.16 -0.64 6.26
N ILE A 3 -3.49 -0.83 5.13
CA ILE A 3 -3.35 0.17 4.07
C ILE A 3 -4.12 -0.37 2.87
N PRO A 4 -5.14 0.33 2.35
CA PRO A 4 -5.86 -0.11 1.16
C PRO A 4 -4.97 -0.14 -0.07
N LEU A 5 -5.28 -1.05 -0.98
CA LEU A 5 -4.69 -1.15 -2.31
C LEU A 5 -5.67 -0.66 -3.37
N ILE A 6 -5.15 -0.05 -4.43
CA ILE A 6 -5.91 0.31 -5.61
C ILE A 6 -5.10 -0.03 -6.86
N GLU A 7 -5.76 -0.44 -7.94
CA GLU A 7 -5.08 -0.74 -9.20
C GLU A 7 -4.33 0.49 -9.72
N SER A 8 -3.08 0.30 -10.13
CA SER A 8 -2.16 1.40 -10.41
C SER A 8 -2.62 2.30 -11.56
N HIS A 9 -3.38 1.75 -12.50
CA HIS A 9 -3.90 2.50 -13.64
C HIS A 9 -4.95 3.56 -13.25
N HIS A 10 -5.51 3.49 -12.04
CA HIS A 10 -6.37 4.54 -11.51
C HIS A 10 -5.60 5.76 -11.01
N LEU A 11 -4.28 5.66 -10.81
CA LEU A 11 -3.43 6.78 -10.39
C LEU A 11 -2.59 7.32 -11.55
N SER A 12 -2.40 8.64 -11.55
CA SER A 12 -1.43 9.25 -12.45
C SER A 12 -0.01 8.77 -12.14
N GLU A 13 0.82 8.60 -13.17
CA GLU A 13 2.25 8.30 -13.02
C GLU A 13 3.02 9.39 -12.24
N LYS A 14 2.46 10.60 -12.13
CA LYS A 14 3.04 11.73 -11.40
C LYS A 14 2.89 11.61 -9.88
N VAL A 15 2.14 10.61 -9.39
CA VAL A 15 1.95 10.39 -7.96
C VAL A 15 3.26 9.94 -7.30
N ASN A 16 3.54 10.49 -6.12
CA ASN A 16 4.74 10.20 -5.36
C ASN A 16 4.86 8.69 -5.10
N LYS A 17 5.88 8.06 -5.70
CA LYS A 17 6.09 6.61 -5.63
C LYS A 17 6.62 6.13 -4.29
N THR A 18 7.17 7.03 -3.47
CA THR A 18 7.60 6.73 -2.10
C THR A 18 6.42 6.77 -1.14
N LEU A 19 5.52 7.75 -1.28
CA LEU A 19 4.33 7.84 -0.43
C LEU A 19 3.26 6.81 -0.82
N PHE A 20 3.15 6.49 -2.11
CA PHE A 20 2.20 5.51 -2.65
C PHE A 20 2.97 4.40 -3.38
N PRO A 21 3.69 3.51 -2.67
CA PRO A 21 4.52 2.50 -3.30
C PRO A 21 3.71 1.59 -4.22
N GLN A 22 4.34 1.17 -5.32
CA GLN A 22 3.76 0.21 -6.26
C GLN A 22 4.19 -1.20 -5.85
N ILE A 23 3.23 -2.12 -5.82
CA ILE A 23 3.46 -3.54 -5.57
C ILE A 23 2.84 -4.36 -6.70
N CYS A 24 3.39 -5.53 -6.95
CA CYS A 24 2.88 -6.46 -7.94
C CYS A 24 2.36 -7.73 -7.25
N ILE A 25 1.08 -8.03 -7.47
CA ILE A 25 0.39 -9.21 -6.96
C ILE A 25 -0.13 -9.97 -8.17
N ASP A 26 0.30 -11.22 -8.35
CA ASP A 26 -0.11 -12.10 -9.47
C ASP A 26 0.01 -11.49 -10.88
N GLY A 27 1.00 -10.60 -11.08
CA GLY A 27 1.25 -9.93 -12.36
C GLY A 27 0.54 -8.59 -12.54
N GLU A 28 -0.34 -8.21 -11.60
CA GLU A 28 -1.07 -6.95 -11.62
C GLU A 28 -0.43 -5.93 -10.68
N ASP A 29 -0.36 -4.67 -11.14
CA ASP A 29 0.25 -3.58 -10.42
C ASP A 29 -0.76 -2.82 -9.56
N TYR A 30 -0.50 -2.72 -8.26
CA TYR A 30 -1.29 -1.98 -7.29
C TYR A 30 -0.49 -0.86 -6.62
N ARG A 31 -1.18 0.18 -6.17
CA ARG A 31 -0.63 1.25 -5.32
C ARG A 31 -1.14 1.10 -3.90
N LEU A 32 -0.25 1.25 -2.94
CA LEU A 32 -0.63 1.41 -1.54
C LEU A 32 -1.14 2.83 -1.30
N MET A 33 -2.37 2.94 -0.81
CA MET A 33 -2.98 4.19 -0.39
C MET A 33 -2.56 4.54 1.03
N THR A 34 -1.27 4.81 1.25
CA THR A 34 -0.67 5.02 2.58
C THR A 34 -1.41 6.06 3.41
N THR A 35 -1.94 7.11 2.78
CA THR A 35 -2.72 8.16 3.46
C THR A 35 -4.07 7.69 4.00
N GLU A 36 -4.57 6.55 3.52
CA GLU A 36 -5.83 5.91 3.92
C GLU A 36 -5.60 4.79 4.96
N LEU A 37 -4.44 4.82 5.64
CA LEU A 37 -4.12 3.95 6.77
C LEU A 37 -5.26 3.97 7.79
N SER A 38 -5.85 2.80 8.06
CA SER A 38 -7.05 2.71 8.88
C SER A 38 -7.14 1.41 9.69
N CYS A 39 -8.01 1.42 10.69
CA CYS A 39 -8.37 0.23 11.46
C CYS A 39 -9.68 -0.34 10.95
N ILE A 40 -9.71 -1.65 10.70
CA ILE A 40 -10.91 -2.38 10.31
C ILE A 40 -11.22 -3.47 11.35
N PRO A 41 -12.50 -3.80 11.57
CA PRO A 41 -12.89 -4.97 12.37
C PRO A 41 -12.32 -6.27 11.78
N VAL A 42 -12.07 -7.28 12.61
CA VAL A 42 -11.53 -8.57 12.12
C VAL A 42 -12.58 -9.31 11.29
N GLU A 43 -13.85 -9.08 11.56
CA GLU A 43 -15.00 -9.71 10.90
C GLU A 43 -15.12 -9.35 9.41
N VAL A 44 -14.45 -8.27 8.96
CA VAL A 44 -14.42 -7.86 7.55
C VAL A 44 -13.14 -8.30 6.83
N ILE A 45 -12.21 -8.98 7.51
CA ILE A 45 -10.99 -9.51 6.89
C ILE A 45 -11.36 -10.79 6.13
N GLY A 46 -11.17 -10.74 4.82
CA GLY A 46 -11.39 -11.89 3.93
C GLY A 46 -10.21 -12.87 3.92
N GLU A 47 -10.17 -13.70 2.88
CA GLU A 47 -9.08 -14.65 2.66
C GLU A 47 -7.75 -13.95 2.36
N THR A 48 -6.65 -14.55 2.81
CA THR A 48 -5.30 -14.10 2.44
C THR A 48 -4.94 -14.60 1.05
N ILE A 49 -4.73 -13.68 0.13
CA ILE A 49 -4.42 -13.99 -1.28
C ILE A 49 -2.92 -13.85 -1.63
N ALA A 50 -2.16 -13.07 -0.85
CA ALA A 50 -0.75 -12.79 -1.13
C ALA A 50 0.05 -12.41 0.12
N ASP A 51 1.37 -12.58 0.05
CA ASP A 51 2.35 -12.09 1.03
C ASP A 51 3.19 -10.96 0.41
N LEU A 52 3.23 -9.82 1.09
CA LEU A 52 3.96 -8.61 0.67
C LEU A 52 5.28 -8.42 1.43
N GLY A 53 5.79 -9.42 2.15
CA GLY A 53 7.02 -9.32 2.94
C GLY A 53 8.24 -8.83 2.16
N LYS A 54 8.31 -9.10 0.85
CA LYS A 54 9.38 -8.58 -0.04
C LYS A 54 9.35 -7.06 -0.25
N TYR A 55 8.23 -6.40 0.08
CA TYR A 55 8.03 -4.95 -0.01
C TYR A 55 8.08 -4.26 1.38
N ALA A 56 8.56 -4.96 2.41
CA ALA A 56 8.50 -4.47 3.79
C ALA A 56 9.22 -3.13 3.97
N ASP A 57 10.35 -2.94 3.28
CA ASP A 57 11.12 -1.70 3.35
C ASP A 57 10.37 -0.54 2.68
N GLU A 58 9.79 -0.74 1.50
CA GLU A 58 8.99 0.28 0.80
C GLU A 58 7.75 0.69 1.58
N ILE A 59 7.08 -0.28 2.24
CA ILE A 59 5.91 -0.02 3.09
C ILE A 59 6.32 0.81 4.30
N LYS A 60 7.43 0.44 4.95
CA LYS A 60 7.96 1.16 6.12
C LYS A 60 8.35 2.59 5.75
N ASP A 61 9.04 2.78 4.62
CA ASP A 61 9.46 4.09 4.15
C ASP A 61 8.26 4.99 3.80
N ALA A 62 7.20 4.43 3.22
CA ALA A 62 5.96 5.17 2.95
C ALA A 62 5.29 5.68 4.23
N ILE A 63 5.20 4.82 5.25
CA ILE A 63 4.66 5.18 6.57
C ILE A 63 5.55 6.24 7.24
N ASN A 64 6.87 6.08 7.17
CA ASN A 64 7.82 7.05 7.70
C ASN A 64 7.65 8.41 7.03
N LEU A 65 7.53 8.42 5.70
CA LEU A 65 7.31 9.64 4.94
C LEU A 65 5.98 10.32 5.30
N MET A 66 4.91 9.56 5.50
CA MET A 66 3.57 10.11 5.83
C MET A 66 3.57 10.91 7.13
N PHE A 67 4.25 10.42 8.16
CA PHE A 67 4.18 10.98 9.51
C PHE A 67 5.39 11.86 9.88
N TRP A 68 6.59 11.52 9.38
CA TRP A 68 7.83 12.21 9.73
C TRP A 68 8.40 13.06 8.58
N GLY A 69 8.00 12.79 7.33
CA GLY A 69 8.41 13.59 6.17
C GLY A 69 9.86 13.42 5.73
N ILE A 70 10.61 12.49 6.33
CA ILE A 70 12.05 12.22 6.12
C ILE A 70 12.31 10.73 6.03
#